data_AF-A0A2K8M6D4-F1
#
_entry.id   AF-A0A2K8M6D4-F1
#
_cell.length_a   1.000
_cell.length_b   1.000
_cell.length_c   1.000
_cell.angle_alpha   90.00
_cell.angle_beta   90.00
_cell.angle_gamma   90.00
#
_symmetry.space_group_name_H-M   'P 1'
#
loop_
_entity.id
_entity.type
_entity.pdbx_description
1 polymer ?
#
loop_
_entity_poly.entity_id
_entity_poly.type
_entity_poly.pdbx_seq_one_letter_code
_entity_poly.pdbx_strand_id
1 'polypeptide(L)'
;MGSTIGKEPVATSKVAPRAAMAAGVTTPGMDVSHYQGTVDWGAAAGNGAKFAYMKATESTTYVDPQFAANYAGSANAGILRGAYHFGLPDTSSGAAQAQFFLSHGGGWVSDGKTLPPVLDIEYNPYSTADWTGWCYNMSPAQISAWITDFTTTIHDRTNRWPVIYTTNGWWNHCTGNNPSFGNDPLWIAANLTIPASWTDYTFNQTATSGTFPGDQDVFNGSVADLQTLAVGSEPDKIAEHYNALGGAASYLGAPTGDRYPAAGGWAQNYQYGVIGYNPPTGAYAVHGAISQHYLELGGPNGFLGLPITDETPTPDASGSYNHFTNSGSIYWTSTTGARSIHGAIRDKWAALGWEKGLGYPTTDEAGTPDGTGRYNHFNGAQGSSIYWTPATGAQSIHGAIRQKWADLGWERGLGYPTTDETSTPDGTGRYNHFNGAQGSSIYWTPATGAQSIHGAIRQKWADLGWEKGRLGYPTSDEYGITGGRRNNFQYGTITWYSGDGTTQVAYS
;
A
#
# COMPACT_ATOMS: atom_id res chain seq x y z
N MET A 1 -39.77 -10.11 -21.61
CA MET A 1 -39.04 -9.84 -22.87
C MET A 1 -38.40 -8.46 -22.72
N GLY A 2 -37.10 -8.23 -22.72
CA GLY A 2 -35.91 -9.08 -22.71
C GLY A 2 -34.85 -8.38 -21.85
N SER A 3 -34.06 -9.15 -21.11
CA SER A 3 -32.97 -8.67 -20.27
C SER A 3 -31.68 -8.64 -21.09
N THR A 4 -30.95 -7.55 -20.94
CA THR A 4 -29.73 -7.19 -21.65
C THR A 4 -28.60 -8.13 -21.29
N ILE A 5 -28.02 -8.76 -22.31
CA ILE A 5 -26.82 -9.59 -22.24
C ILE A 5 -25.66 -8.73 -21.76
N GLY A 6 -25.19 -8.98 -20.54
CA GLY A 6 -23.90 -8.51 -20.07
C GLY A 6 -22.80 -9.20 -20.88
N LYS A 7 -21.97 -8.40 -21.54
CA LYS A 7 -20.82 -8.85 -22.33
C LYS A 7 -19.87 -9.63 -21.42
N GLU A 8 -19.68 -10.92 -21.72
CA GLU A 8 -18.52 -11.66 -21.27
C GLU A 8 -17.24 -10.92 -21.71
N PRO A 9 -16.20 -10.82 -20.85
CA PRO A 9 -14.92 -10.32 -21.30
C PRO A 9 -14.39 -11.26 -22.39
N VAL A 10 -14.12 -10.65 -23.55
CA VAL A 10 -13.46 -11.29 -24.69
C VAL A 10 -12.21 -11.99 -24.20
N ALA A 11 -12.12 -13.30 -24.48
CA ALA A 11 -10.92 -14.10 -24.24
C ALA A 11 -9.70 -13.34 -24.74
N THR A 12 -8.84 -12.93 -23.81
CA THR A 12 -7.53 -12.41 -24.14
C THR A 12 -6.79 -13.52 -24.89
N SER A 13 -6.26 -13.13 -26.04
CA SER A 13 -5.30 -13.86 -26.86
C SER A 13 -4.52 -14.91 -26.06
N LYS A 14 -4.55 -16.17 -26.52
CA LYS A 14 -3.55 -17.18 -26.15
C LYS A 14 -2.18 -16.49 -26.28
N VAL A 15 -1.42 -16.43 -25.18
CA VAL A 15 -0.02 -16.02 -25.26
C VAL A 15 0.63 -16.92 -26.32
N ALA A 16 1.49 -16.34 -27.15
CA ALA A 16 2.25 -17.08 -28.14
C ALA A 16 2.85 -18.34 -27.49
N PRO A 17 2.89 -19.48 -28.18
CA PRO A 17 3.45 -20.70 -27.62
C PRO A 17 4.82 -20.39 -27.03
N ARG A 18 5.04 -20.76 -25.75
CA ARG A 18 6.37 -20.76 -25.12
C ARG A 18 7.35 -21.35 -26.12
N ALA A 19 8.53 -20.72 -26.23
CA ALA A 19 9.62 -21.19 -27.10
C ALA A 19 9.69 -22.72 -27.05
N ALA A 20 9.68 -23.36 -28.23
CA ALA A 20 9.63 -24.81 -28.34
C ALA A 20 10.74 -25.43 -27.47
N MET A 21 10.34 -26.07 -26.38
CA MET A 21 11.23 -26.79 -25.46
C MET A 21 12.00 -27.83 -26.29
N ALA A 22 13.31 -27.95 -26.09
CA ALA A 22 14.13 -28.91 -26.84
C ALA A 22 13.67 -30.34 -26.55
N ALA A 23 13.01 -30.98 -27.52
CA ALA A 23 12.42 -32.31 -27.34
C ALA A 23 13.47 -33.35 -26.89
N GLY A 24 13.23 -34.01 -25.76
CA GLY A 24 14.01 -35.15 -25.26
C GLY A 24 15.06 -34.85 -24.19
N VAL A 25 15.24 -33.60 -23.75
CA VAL A 25 16.11 -33.24 -22.61
C VAL A 25 15.24 -32.97 -21.39
N THR A 26 15.51 -33.65 -20.28
CA THR A 26 14.89 -33.36 -18.98
C THR A 26 15.93 -32.95 -17.95
N THR A 27 15.51 -32.08 -17.04
CA THR A 27 16.34 -31.63 -15.92
C THR A 27 15.80 -32.24 -14.64
N PRO A 28 16.61 -32.97 -13.85
CA PRO A 28 16.14 -33.64 -12.63
C PRO A 28 16.03 -32.69 -11.44
N GLY A 29 15.05 -32.93 -10.59
CA GLY A 29 14.82 -32.22 -9.34
C GLY A 29 13.97 -33.04 -8.37
N MET A 30 13.45 -32.37 -7.35
CA MET A 30 12.65 -33.00 -6.30
C MET A 30 11.70 -32.01 -5.66
N ASP A 31 10.78 -32.52 -4.85
CA ASP A 31 10.08 -31.71 -3.88
C ASP A 31 10.05 -32.34 -2.49
N VAL A 32 10.07 -31.46 -1.48
CA VAL A 32 10.20 -31.84 -0.08
C VAL A 32 9.29 -31.02 0.82
N SER A 33 8.97 -31.59 1.97
CA SER A 33 8.25 -30.96 3.07
C SER A 33 8.91 -31.33 4.41
N HIS A 34 8.27 -30.99 5.52
CA HIS A 34 8.70 -31.44 6.84
C HIS A 34 8.80 -32.98 6.99
N TYR A 35 8.12 -33.77 6.14
CA TYR A 35 8.18 -35.23 6.20
C TYR A 35 9.57 -35.82 5.93
N GLN A 36 10.42 -35.09 5.19
CA GLN A 36 11.81 -35.52 4.94
C GLN A 36 12.76 -35.21 6.11
N GLY A 37 12.32 -34.47 7.12
CA GLY A 37 13.18 -34.03 8.21
C GLY A 37 14.32 -33.13 7.71
N THR A 38 15.55 -33.38 8.16
CA THR A 38 16.73 -32.64 7.71
C THR A 38 17.24 -33.20 6.38
N VAL A 39 17.23 -32.36 5.34
CA VAL A 39 17.72 -32.70 3.99
C VAL A 39 19.21 -32.39 3.85
N ASP A 40 19.99 -33.36 3.36
CA ASP A 40 21.39 -33.15 2.93
C ASP A 40 21.42 -32.58 1.50
N TRP A 41 21.41 -31.26 1.40
CA TRP A 41 21.41 -30.54 0.13
C TRP A 41 22.72 -30.69 -0.66
N GLY A 42 23.85 -30.90 0.02
CA GLY A 42 25.13 -31.14 -0.64
C GLY A 42 25.14 -32.49 -1.35
N ALA A 43 24.63 -33.53 -0.68
CA ALA A 43 24.43 -34.84 -1.29
C ALA A 43 23.41 -34.79 -2.44
N ALA A 44 22.29 -34.10 -2.28
CA ALA A 44 21.29 -33.95 -3.34
C ALA A 44 21.88 -33.28 -4.60
N ALA A 45 22.65 -32.20 -4.43
CA ALA A 45 23.34 -31.53 -5.54
C ALA A 45 24.41 -32.43 -6.17
N GLY A 46 25.20 -33.15 -5.36
CA GLY A 46 26.20 -34.11 -5.81
C GLY A 46 25.62 -35.27 -6.59
N ASN A 47 24.40 -35.71 -6.25
CA ASN A 47 23.64 -36.73 -6.98
C ASN A 47 22.97 -36.18 -8.24
N GLY A 48 23.06 -34.88 -8.52
CA GLY A 48 22.66 -34.27 -9.78
C GLY A 48 21.37 -33.45 -9.75
N ALA A 49 20.74 -33.24 -8.58
CA ALA A 49 19.55 -32.39 -8.48
C ALA A 49 19.86 -30.97 -8.99
N LYS A 50 18.99 -30.44 -9.85
CA LYS A 50 19.12 -29.09 -10.43
C LYS A 50 18.06 -28.12 -9.95
N PHE A 51 16.91 -28.63 -9.52
CA PHE A 51 15.92 -27.84 -8.81
C PHE A 51 15.29 -28.56 -7.62
N ALA A 52 14.67 -27.78 -6.75
CA ALA A 52 13.79 -28.28 -5.71
C ALA A 52 12.58 -27.35 -5.46
N TYR A 53 11.43 -27.93 -5.16
CA TYR A 53 10.29 -27.21 -4.57
C TYR A 53 10.10 -27.62 -3.12
N MET A 54 9.76 -26.66 -2.27
CA MET A 54 9.56 -26.91 -0.84
C MET A 54 8.17 -26.49 -0.41
N LYS A 55 7.49 -27.32 0.39
CA LYS A 55 6.22 -26.93 1.00
C LYS A 55 6.47 -25.69 1.85
N ALA A 56 5.74 -24.60 1.59
CA ALA A 56 5.79 -23.42 2.45
C ALA A 56 4.56 -23.36 3.35
N THR A 57 3.39 -23.60 2.78
CA THR A 57 2.13 -23.39 3.48
C THR A 57 1.05 -24.39 3.08
N GLU A 58 0.06 -24.51 3.94
CA GLU A 58 -1.19 -25.25 3.69
C GLU A 58 -2.34 -24.45 4.29
N SER A 59 -3.42 -24.28 3.52
CA SER A 59 -4.54 -23.39 3.89
C SER A 59 -4.05 -22.00 4.33
N THR A 60 -4.72 -21.38 5.30
CA THR A 60 -4.39 -20.06 5.85
C THR A 60 -3.76 -20.12 7.24
N THR A 61 -3.41 -21.32 7.70
CA THR A 61 -3.08 -21.56 9.12
C THR A 61 -1.78 -22.34 9.33
N TYR A 62 -1.27 -23.04 8.32
CA TYR A 62 -0.08 -23.88 8.46
C TYR A 62 1.09 -23.32 7.65
N VAL A 63 2.22 -23.15 8.32
CA VAL A 63 3.53 -22.88 7.70
C VAL A 63 4.41 -24.10 7.97
N ASP A 64 5.03 -24.65 6.93
CA ASP A 64 5.89 -25.82 7.07
C ASP A 64 7.14 -25.47 7.91
N PRO A 65 7.41 -26.16 9.03
CA PRO A 65 8.49 -25.81 9.93
C PRO A 65 9.88 -26.05 9.34
N GLN A 66 10.01 -26.85 8.27
CA GLN A 66 11.27 -27.08 7.57
C GLN A 66 11.45 -26.14 6.37
N PHE A 67 10.42 -25.36 5.98
CA PHE A 67 10.48 -24.51 4.79
C PHE A 67 11.72 -23.61 4.76
N ALA A 68 11.95 -22.84 5.82
CA ALA A 68 13.08 -21.89 5.86
C ALA A 68 14.44 -22.59 5.72
N ALA A 69 14.62 -23.73 6.40
CA ALA A 69 15.85 -24.51 6.36
C ALA A 69 16.07 -25.14 4.97
N ASN A 70 15.02 -25.72 4.38
CA ASN A 70 15.07 -26.33 3.06
C ASN A 70 15.27 -25.30 1.95
N TYR A 71 14.62 -24.13 2.06
CA TYR A 71 14.75 -23.04 1.09
C TYR A 71 16.14 -22.43 1.08
N ALA A 72 16.75 -22.21 2.26
CA ALA A 72 18.13 -21.73 2.35
C ALA A 72 19.15 -22.81 1.97
N GLY A 73 18.94 -24.06 2.41
CA GLY A 73 19.83 -25.19 2.16
C GLY A 73 19.99 -25.50 0.67
N SER A 74 18.88 -25.57 -0.06
CA SER A 74 18.86 -25.75 -1.52
C SER A 74 19.61 -24.64 -2.25
N ALA A 75 19.36 -23.37 -1.87
CA ALA A 75 20.02 -22.21 -2.45
C ALA A 75 21.56 -22.26 -2.25
N ASN A 76 21.99 -22.61 -1.03
CA ASN A 76 23.42 -22.71 -0.68
C ASN A 76 24.12 -23.86 -1.43
N ALA A 77 23.40 -24.91 -1.79
CA ALA A 77 23.89 -26.02 -2.61
C ALA A 77 23.88 -25.72 -4.12
N GLY A 78 23.45 -24.53 -4.54
CA GLY A 78 23.41 -24.12 -5.95
C GLY A 78 22.24 -24.71 -6.74
N ILE A 79 21.22 -25.24 -6.07
CA ILE A 79 20.01 -25.80 -6.66
C ILE A 79 19.00 -24.67 -6.90
N LEU A 80 18.35 -24.64 -8.08
CA LEU A 80 17.25 -23.71 -8.35
C LEU A 80 16.09 -24.05 -7.42
N ARG A 81 15.47 -23.06 -6.77
CA ARG A 81 14.46 -23.35 -5.74
C ARG A 81 13.15 -22.63 -5.96
N GLY A 82 12.06 -23.28 -5.59
CA GLY A 82 10.73 -22.70 -5.52
C GLY A 82 10.00 -23.16 -4.27
N ALA A 83 8.78 -22.69 -4.10
CA ALA A 83 7.93 -23.10 -2.99
C ALA A 83 6.57 -23.55 -3.50
N TYR A 84 5.90 -24.42 -2.76
CA TYR A 84 4.54 -24.84 -3.05
C TYR A 84 3.58 -24.62 -1.87
N HIS A 85 2.32 -24.45 -2.22
CA HIS A 85 1.20 -24.29 -1.31
C HIS A 85 0.18 -25.40 -1.50
N PHE A 86 -0.13 -26.15 -0.44
CA PHE A 86 -1.19 -27.16 -0.48
C PHE A 86 -2.56 -26.49 -0.27
N GLY A 87 -3.37 -26.48 -1.34
CA GLY A 87 -4.66 -25.81 -1.36
C GLY A 87 -5.76 -26.59 -0.67
N LEU A 88 -6.55 -25.91 0.18
CA LEU A 88 -7.77 -26.46 0.80
C LEU A 88 -9.00 -25.62 0.43
N PRO A 89 -9.63 -25.85 -0.74
CA PRO A 89 -10.70 -25.00 -1.28
C PRO A 89 -11.95 -24.82 -0.40
N ASP A 90 -12.24 -25.76 0.47
CA ASP A 90 -13.38 -25.74 1.39
C ASP A 90 -13.15 -24.90 2.65
N THR A 91 -11.90 -24.46 2.91
CA THR A 91 -11.55 -23.75 4.15
C THR A 91 -11.51 -22.22 4.02
N SER A 92 -11.26 -21.69 2.82
CA SER A 92 -11.21 -20.24 2.54
C SER A 92 -11.20 -19.98 1.03
N SER A 93 -11.23 -18.72 0.59
CA SER A 93 -11.07 -18.38 -0.83
C SER A 93 -9.66 -18.64 -1.36
N GLY A 94 -9.53 -18.73 -2.68
CA GLY A 94 -8.24 -18.91 -3.37
C GLY A 94 -7.34 -17.70 -3.14
N ALA A 95 -7.89 -16.49 -3.21
CA ALA A 95 -7.16 -15.27 -2.91
C ALA A 95 -6.62 -15.25 -1.47
N ALA A 96 -7.38 -15.71 -0.47
CA ALA A 96 -6.93 -15.73 0.91
C ALA A 96 -5.72 -16.66 1.10
N GLN A 97 -5.76 -17.86 0.50
CA GLN A 97 -4.65 -18.80 0.53
C GLN A 97 -3.45 -18.32 -0.28
N ALA A 98 -3.67 -17.70 -1.44
CA ALA A 98 -2.61 -17.07 -2.23
C ALA A 98 -1.89 -15.97 -1.43
N GLN A 99 -2.61 -15.07 -0.74
CA GLN A 99 -1.98 -14.04 0.12
C GLN A 99 -1.22 -14.65 1.30
N PHE A 100 -1.76 -15.72 1.90
CA PHE A 100 -1.06 -16.43 2.98
C PHE A 100 0.23 -17.08 2.47
N PHE A 101 0.19 -17.72 1.30
CA PHE A 101 1.35 -18.29 0.66
C PHE A 101 2.40 -17.24 0.29
N LEU A 102 1.98 -16.12 -0.31
CA LEU A 102 2.87 -15.02 -0.68
C LEU A 102 3.61 -14.41 0.51
N SER A 103 2.99 -14.38 1.69
CA SER A 103 3.58 -13.84 2.91
C SER A 103 4.51 -14.80 3.66
N HIS A 104 4.49 -16.10 3.35
CA HIS A 104 5.26 -17.12 4.07
C HIS A 104 6.16 -17.98 3.16
N GLY A 105 6.18 -17.73 1.85
CA GLY A 105 6.93 -18.52 0.87
C GLY A 105 7.84 -17.68 -0.05
N GLY A 106 8.83 -18.37 -0.64
CA GLY A 106 9.47 -18.10 -1.94
C GLY A 106 10.26 -16.82 -2.19
N GLY A 107 10.04 -15.70 -1.50
CA GLY A 107 10.73 -14.42 -1.75
C GLY A 107 10.49 -13.78 -3.14
N TRP A 108 9.96 -14.53 -4.10
CA TRP A 108 9.36 -14.14 -5.38
C TRP A 108 10.18 -13.13 -6.18
N VAL A 109 11.46 -13.45 -6.41
CA VAL A 109 12.38 -12.64 -7.23
C VAL A 109 12.64 -13.28 -8.60
N SER A 110 12.93 -12.48 -9.62
CA SER A 110 13.30 -12.94 -10.97
C SER A 110 14.83 -12.99 -11.14
N ASP A 111 15.50 -13.77 -10.30
CA ASP A 111 16.98 -13.86 -10.22
C ASP A 111 17.58 -14.99 -11.08
N GLY A 112 16.75 -15.65 -11.91
CA GLY A 112 17.14 -16.84 -12.66
C GLY A 112 17.38 -18.08 -11.79
N LYS A 113 17.10 -18.00 -10.49
CA LYS A 113 17.28 -19.10 -9.52
C LYS A 113 16.01 -19.43 -8.73
N THR A 114 15.06 -18.50 -8.68
CA THR A 114 13.82 -18.57 -7.91
C THR A 114 12.68 -18.95 -8.85
N LEU A 115 12.21 -20.18 -8.71
CA LEU A 115 11.15 -20.76 -9.54
C LEU A 115 9.78 -20.13 -9.21
N PRO A 116 8.80 -20.22 -10.13
CA PRO A 116 7.47 -19.68 -9.88
C PRO A 116 6.80 -20.32 -8.66
N PRO A 117 5.85 -19.63 -8.00
CA PRO A 117 5.04 -20.24 -6.95
C PRO A 117 4.29 -21.47 -7.49
N VAL A 118 4.10 -22.52 -6.68
CA VAL A 118 3.30 -23.68 -7.05
C VAL A 118 2.02 -23.71 -6.23
N LEU A 119 0.88 -23.84 -6.89
CA LEU A 119 -0.35 -24.34 -6.29
C LEU A 119 -0.33 -25.87 -6.38
N ASP A 120 -0.23 -26.53 -5.24
CA ASP A 120 -0.52 -27.96 -5.12
C ASP A 120 -2.02 -28.11 -4.84
N ILE A 121 -2.75 -28.57 -5.85
CA ILE A 121 -4.20 -28.77 -5.78
C ILE A 121 -4.56 -30.17 -6.24
N GLU A 122 -4.95 -30.98 -5.27
CA GLU A 122 -5.31 -32.37 -5.51
C GLU A 122 -6.41 -32.83 -4.56
N TYR A 123 -6.52 -34.14 -4.37
CA TYR A 123 -7.56 -34.77 -3.58
C TYR A 123 -7.57 -34.29 -2.14
N ASN A 124 -8.77 -34.12 -1.56
CA ASN A 124 -8.88 -33.79 -0.14
C ASN A 124 -8.33 -34.96 0.71
N PRO A 125 -7.19 -34.81 1.40
CA PRO A 125 -6.60 -35.90 2.18
C PRO A 125 -7.34 -36.08 3.53
N TYR A 126 -8.25 -35.18 3.87
CA TYR A 126 -9.00 -35.16 5.12
C TYR A 126 -10.43 -35.71 4.97
N SER A 127 -10.84 -36.13 3.77
CA SER A 127 -12.16 -36.75 3.55
C SER A 127 -12.15 -38.25 3.90
N THR A 128 -13.31 -38.80 4.25
CA THR A 128 -13.43 -40.20 4.70
C THR A 128 -13.39 -41.20 3.53
N ALA A 129 -13.07 -42.45 3.86
CA ALA A 129 -12.67 -43.56 2.98
C ALA A 129 -13.64 -44.01 1.86
N ASP A 130 -14.75 -43.32 1.62
CA ASP A 130 -15.77 -43.66 0.62
C ASP A 130 -15.74 -42.75 -0.62
N TRP A 131 -14.67 -41.96 -0.80
CA TRP A 131 -14.50 -40.99 -1.88
C TRP A 131 -15.53 -39.84 -1.87
N THR A 132 -16.36 -39.74 -0.83
CA THR A 132 -17.20 -38.55 -0.62
C THR A 132 -16.32 -37.37 -0.24
N GLY A 133 -16.61 -36.18 -0.80
CA GLY A 133 -15.82 -34.98 -0.52
C GLY A 133 -14.44 -34.94 -1.19
N TRP A 134 -14.14 -35.85 -2.11
CA TRP A 134 -12.86 -35.88 -2.86
C TRP A 134 -12.54 -34.53 -3.55
N CYS A 135 -13.56 -33.89 -4.12
CA CYS A 135 -13.49 -32.53 -4.67
C CYS A 135 -13.86 -31.46 -3.63
N TYR A 136 -13.47 -31.63 -2.35
CA TYR A 136 -13.77 -30.69 -1.26
C TYR A 136 -15.27 -30.43 -1.05
N ASN A 137 -16.11 -31.39 -1.42
CA ASN A 137 -17.58 -31.25 -1.46
C ASN A 137 -18.06 -30.06 -2.31
N MET A 138 -17.28 -29.69 -3.32
CA MET A 138 -17.54 -28.59 -4.25
C MET A 138 -17.80 -29.13 -5.65
N SER A 139 -18.61 -28.39 -6.41
CA SER A 139 -18.84 -28.66 -7.83
C SER A 139 -17.61 -28.30 -8.68
N PRO A 140 -17.49 -28.85 -9.90
CA PRO A 140 -16.43 -28.48 -10.83
C PRO A 140 -16.28 -26.98 -11.10
N ALA A 141 -17.40 -26.26 -11.16
CA ALA A 141 -17.41 -24.82 -11.36
C ALA A 141 -16.86 -24.06 -10.13
N GLN A 142 -17.18 -24.52 -8.93
CA GLN A 142 -16.69 -23.91 -7.69
C GLN A 142 -15.18 -24.14 -7.51
N ILE A 143 -14.68 -25.35 -7.79
CA ILE A 143 -13.25 -25.65 -7.77
C ILE A 143 -12.52 -24.82 -8.82
N SER A 144 -13.02 -24.77 -10.06
CA SER A 144 -12.42 -23.94 -11.11
C SER A 144 -12.37 -22.46 -10.71
N ALA A 145 -13.45 -21.92 -10.14
CA ALA A 145 -13.48 -20.53 -9.67
C ALA A 145 -12.47 -20.27 -8.54
N TRP A 146 -12.31 -21.23 -7.62
CA TRP A 146 -11.34 -21.14 -6.54
C TRP A 146 -9.90 -21.15 -7.06
N ILE A 147 -9.59 -22.05 -8.00
CA ILE A 147 -8.25 -22.11 -8.63
C ILE A 147 -7.98 -20.81 -9.36
N THR A 148 -8.93 -20.29 -10.14
CA THR A 148 -8.78 -18.99 -10.82
C THR A 148 -8.51 -17.87 -9.81
N ASP A 149 -9.26 -17.79 -8.71
CA ASP A 149 -9.06 -16.78 -7.65
C ASP A 149 -7.66 -16.87 -7.02
N PHE A 150 -7.14 -18.09 -6.83
CA PHE A 150 -5.77 -18.30 -6.36
C PHE A 150 -4.73 -17.86 -7.41
N THR A 151 -4.84 -18.37 -8.64
CA THR A 151 -3.80 -18.17 -9.66
C THR A 151 -3.72 -16.74 -10.15
N THR A 152 -4.87 -16.05 -10.30
CA THR A 152 -4.89 -14.61 -10.61
C THR A 152 -4.33 -13.80 -9.46
N THR A 153 -4.63 -14.14 -8.20
CA THR A 153 -4.05 -13.42 -7.05
C THR A 153 -2.53 -13.55 -7.00
N ILE A 154 -1.99 -14.74 -7.26
CA ILE A 154 -0.53 -14.94 -7.36
C ILE A 154 0.02 -14.15 -8.55
N HIS A 155 -0.61 -14.25 -9.71
CA HIS A 155 -0.19 -13.55 -10.91
C HIS A 155 -0.17 -12.04 -10.70
N ASP A 156 -1.22 -11.45 -10.14
CA ASP A 156 -1.32 -10.01 -9.89
C ASP A 156 -0.27 -9.51 -8.90
N ARG A 157 0.18 -10.39 -7.99
CA ARG A 157 1.18 -10.06 -6.96
C ARG A 157 2.62 -10.28 -7.40
N THR A 158 2.85 -11.26 -8.25
CA THR A 158 4.22 -11.69 -8.64
C THR A 158 4.53 -11.43 -10.10
N ASN A 159 3.53 -11.07 -10.91
CA ASN A 159 3.56 -11.04 -12.37
C ASN A 159 4.01 -12.37 -12.98
N ARG A 160 3.76 -13.48 -12.28
CA ARG A 160 4.09 -14.85 -12.70
C ARG A 160 2.87 -15.72 -12.48
N TRP A 161 2.45 -16.43 -13.52
CA TRP A 161 1.46 -17.50 -13.35
C TRP A 161 2.08 -18.60 -12.49
N PRO A 162 1.40 -19.02 -11.40
CA PRO A 162 1.88 -20.13 -10.60
C PRO A 162 1.88 -21.42 -11.42
N VAL A 163 2.79 -22.32 -11.09
CA VAL A 163 2.72 -23.71 -11.54
C VAL A 163 1.52 -24.37 -10.85
N ILE A 164 0.71 -25.13 -11.57
CA ILE A 164 -0.35 -25.96 -10.98
C ILE A 164 0.15 -27.39 -10.93
N TYR A 165 0.34 -27.90 -9.71
CA TYR A 165 0.48 -29.32 -9.45
C TYR A 165 -0.89 -29.98 -9.29
N THR A 166 -1.11 -31.10 -9.98
CA THR A 166 -2.33 -31.92 -9.88
C THR A 166 -2.09 -33.35 -10.39
N THR A 167 -3.08 -34.23 -10.17
CA THR A 167 -3.20 -35.50 -10.89
C THR A 167 -4.22 -35.38 -12.04
N ASN A 168 -4.05 -36.15 -13.13
CA ASN A 168 -4.98 -36.14 -14.26
C ASN A 168 -6.41 -36.57 -13.85
N GLY A 169 -6.51 -37.60 -13.01
CA GLY A 169 -7.80 -38.12 -12.54
C GLY A 169 -8.58 -37.09 -11.73
N TRP A 170 -7.90 -36.44 -10.77
CA TRP A 170 -8.50 -35.39 -9.95
C TRP A 170 -8.91 -34.19 -10.80
N TRP A 171 -8.01 -33.69 -11.66
CA TRP A 171 -8.31 -32.52 -12.49
C TRP A 171 -9.55 -32.74 -13.36
N ASN A 172 -9.60 -33.88 -14.08
CA ASN A 172 -10.72 -34.19 -14.97
C ASN A 172 -12.04 -34.27 -14.21
N HIS A 173 -12.05 -34.89 -13.03
CA HIS A 173 -13.25 -35.06 -12.24
C HIS A 173 -13.67 -33.76 -11.53
N CYS A 174 -12.75 -33.14 -10.81
CA CYS A 174 -13.02 -32.04 -9.89
C CYS A 174 -13.02 -30.65 -10.55
N THR A 175 -12.51 -30.51 -11.78
CA THR A 175 -12.64 -29.25 -12.56
C THR A 175 -13.54 -29.41 -13.78
N GLY A 176 -13.96 -30.63 -14.11
CA GLY A 176 -14.65 -30.92 -15.36
C GLY A 176 -13.72 -30.83 -16.58
N ASN A 177 -12.42 -31.04 -16.37
CA ASN A 177 -11.37 -30.87 -17.36
C ASN A 177 -11.38 -29.47 -18.00
N ASN A 178 -11.48 -28.44 -17.16
CA ASN A 178 -11.59 -27.06 -17.59
C ASN A 178 -10.37 -26.64 -18.45
N PRO A 179 -10.55 -26.07 -19.65
CA PRO A 179 -9.45 -25.69 -20.56
C PRO A 179 -8.89 -24.26 -20.34
N SER A 180 -9.32 -23.54 -19.30
CA SER A 180 -9.00 -22.12 -19.10
C SER A 180 -7.69 -21.83 -18.35
N PHE A 181 -6.90 -22.83 -17.97
CA PHE A 181 -5.69 -22.68 -17.14
C PHE A 181 -4.37 -22.80 -17.92
N GLY A 182 -4.41 -22.64 -19.25
CA GLY A 182 -3.22 -22.81 -20.10
C GLY A 182 -2.11 -21.77 -19.90
N ASN A 183 -2.34 -20.71 -19.12
CA ASN A 183 -1.31 -19.75 -18.74
C ASN A 183 -0.42 -20.27 -17.60
N ASP A 184 -0.99 -21.06 -16.70
CA ASP A 184 -0.31 -21.67 -15.56
C ASP A 184 0.54 -22.85 -16.05
N PRO A 185 1.83 -22.98 -15.71
CA PRO A 185 2.60 -24.15 -16.08
C PRO A 185 2.07 -25.41 -15.38
N LEU A 186 1.99 -26.53 -16.10
CA LEU A 186 1.53 -27.81 -15.52
C LEU A 186 2.66 -28.56 -14.84
N TRP A 187 2.43 -28.99 -13.60
CA TRP A 187 3.14 -30.07 -12.94
C TRP A 187 2.19 -31.24 -12.76
N ILE A 188 2.44 -32.35 -13.45
CA ILE A 188 1.53 -33.51 -13.44
C ILE A 188 2.13 -34.69 -12.69
N ALA A 189 1.37 -35.28 -11.79
CA ALA A 189 1.77 -36.51 -11.11
C ALA A 189 1.52 -37.76 -11.97
N ALA A 190 2.55 -38.60 -12.12
CA ALA A 190 2.48 -39.88 -12.82
C ALA A 190 1.93 -39.77 -14.26
N ASN A 191 1.22 -40.81 -14.73
CA ASN A 191 0.68 -41.03 -16.09
C ASN A 191 0.46 -39.74 -16.92
N LEU A 192 1.19 -39.59 -18.04
CA LEU A 192 1.27 -38.40 -18.88
C LEU A 192 0.03 -38.11 -19.73
N THR A 193 -1.16 -38.42 -19.24
CA THR A 193 -2.40 -37.93 -19.86
C THR A 193 -2.55 -36.46 -19.50
N ILE A 194 -2.34 -35.58 -20.48
CA ILE A 194 -2.35 -34.13 -20.30
C ILE A 194 -3.80 -33.61 -20.25
N PRO A 195 -4.21 -32.87 -19.21
CA PRO A 195 -5.54 -32.26 -19.15
C PRO A 195 -5.73 -31.14 -20.20
N ALA A 196 -6.98 -30.83 -20.53
CA ALA A 196 -7.35 -30.00 -21.69
C ALA A 196 -6.84 -28.54 -21.65
N SER A 197 -6.41 -28.03 -20.49
CA SER A 197 -5.78 -26.72 -20.37
C SER A 197 -4.37 -26.67 -21.01
N TRP A 198 -3.69 -27.82 -21.13
CA TRP A 198 -2.29 -27.87 -21.51
C TRP A 198 -2.05 -28.73 -22.75
N THR A 199 -0.97 -28.43 -23.46
CA THR A 199 -0.48 -29.24 -24.59
C THR A 199 0.61 -30.22 -24.17
N ASP A 200 1.34 -29.91 -23.11
CA ASP A 200 2.39 -30.74 -22.53
C ASP A 200 2.63 -30.33 -21.07
N TYR A 201 3.36 -31.15 -20.30
CA TYR A 201 3.76 -30.83 -18.93
C TYR A 201 4.99 -29.92 -18.90
N THR A 202 5.06 -29.05 -17.89
CA THR A 202 6.28 -28.29 -17.55
C THR A 202 7.14 -29.08 -16.57
N PHE A 203 6.51 -29.67 -15.55
CA PHE A 203 7.13 -30.58 -14.60
C PHE A 203 6.35 -31.90 -14.55
N ASN A 204 7.04 -32.99 -14.28
CA ASN A 204 6.42 -34.28 -14.04
C ASN A 204 7.00 -34.91 -12.79
N GLN A 205 6.13 -35.30 -11.88
CA GLN A 205 6.51 -36.15 -10.76
C GLN A 205 6.55 -37.59 -11.23
N THR A 206 7.74 -38.17 -11.19
CA THR A 206 8.07 -39.48 -11.76
C THR A 206 8.04 -40.60 -10.72
N ALA A 207 8.29 -40.28 -9.45
CA ALA A 207 8.24 -41.24 -8.34
C ALA A 207 8.03 -40.51 -7.00
N THR A 208 7.58 -41.25 -5.98
CA THR A 208 7.41 -40.74 -4.60
C THR A 208 8.65 -40.93 -3.72
N SER A 209 9.72 -41.48 -4.27
CA SER A 209 11.02 -41.64 -3.64
C SER A 209 12.07 -42.08 -4.66
N GLY A 210 13.34 -41.85 -4.38
CA GLY A 210 14.42 -42.30 -5.25
C GLY A 210 15.79 -41.74 -4.87
N THR A 211 16.50 -41.24 -5.88
CA THR A 211 17.87 -40.72 -5.77
C THR A 211 17.97 -39.49 -4.88
N PHE A 212 16.93 -38.65 -4.86
CA PHE A 212 16.86 -37.45 -4.03
C PHE A 212 15.89 -37.64 -2.85
N PRO A 213 16.01 -36.86 -1.77
CA PRO A 213 15.00 -36.82 -0.72
C PRO A 213 13.63 -36.38 -1.24
N GLY A 214 12.57 -37.04 -0.77
CA GLY A 214 11.20 -36.72 -1.18
C GLY A 214 10.86 -37.24 -2.59
N ASP A 215 9.93 -36.55 -3.22
CA ASP A 215 9.39 -36.95 -4.50
C ASP A 215 10.38 -36.61 -5.63
N GLN A 216 10.37 -37.41 -6.69
CA GLN A 216 11.32 -37.31 -7.79
C GLN A 216 10.69 -36.61 -8.98
N ASP A 217 11.25 -35.48 -9.38
CA ASP A 217 10.69 -34.64 -10.42
C ASP A 217 11.62 -34.47 -11.60
N VAL A 218 11.00 -34.23 -12.75
CA VAL A 218 11.71 -33.78 -13.95
C VAL A 218 11.05 -32.52 -14.49
N PHE A 219 11.87 -31.55 -14.83
CA PHE A 219 11.48 -30.42 -15.66
C PHE A 219 11.66 -30.80 -17.14
N ASN A 220 10.65 -30.50 -17.95
CA ASN A 220 10.66 -30.73 -19.40
C ASN A 220 11.49 -29.66 -20.10
N GLY A 221 12.81 -29.84 -20.13
CA GLY A 221 13.76 -28.92 -20.74
C GLY A 221 15.14 -28.96 -20.09
N SER A 222 16.05 -28.13 -20.60
CA SER A 222 17.41 -27.99 -20.06
C SER A 222 17.45 -27.12 -18.80
N VAL A 223 18.60 -27.10 -18.12
CA VAL A 223 18.83 -26.18 -16.98
C VAL A 223 18.73 -24.72 -17.42
N ALA A 224 19.12 -24.38 -18.64
CA ALA A 224 18.99 -23.01 -19.17
C ALA A 224 17.53 -22.61 -19.40
N ASP A 225 16.70 -23.55 -19.87
CA ASP A 225 15.26 -23.34 -20.01
C ASP A 225 14.61 -23.18 -18.62
N LEU A 226 15.06 -23.95 -17.64
CA LEU A 226 14.61 -23.84 -16.25
C LEU A 226 15.01 -22.50 -15.60
N GLN A 227 16.22 -22.01 -15.87
CA GLN A 227 16.65 -20.67 -15.48
C GLN A 227 15.80 -19.59 -16.16
N THR A 228 15.42 -19.79 -17.42
CA THR A 228 14.50 -18.88 -18.13
C THR A 228 13.12 -18.87 -17.48
N LEU A 229 12.60 -20.04 -17.07
CA LEU A 229 11.37 -20.13 -16.28
C LEU A 229 11.50 -19.43 -14.92
N ALA A 230 12.67 -19.50 -14.29
CA ALA A 230 12.98 -18.81 -13.03
C ALA A 230 13.06 -17.28 -13.20
N VAL A 231 13.48 -16.79 -14.37
CA VAL A 231 13.39 -15.36 -14.72
C VAL A 231 11.92 -14.95 -14.93
N GLY A 232 11.12 -15.82 -15.56
CA GLY A 232 9.73 -15.51 -15.95
C GLY A 232 9.64 -14.82 -17.31
N SER A 233 8.48 -14.89 -17.96
CA SER A 233 8.28 -14.46 -19.36
C SER A 233 7.38 -13.23 -19.55
N GLU A 234 7.03 -12.47 -18.50
CA GLU A 234 6.17 -11.26 -18.63
C GLU A 234 6.76 -10.05 -17.88
N PRO A 235 6.55 -8.83 -18.41
CA PRO A 235 7.53 -7.75 -18.41
C PRO A 235 7.74 -7.18 -17.02
N ASP A 236 9.00 -6.85 -16.74
CA ASP A 236 9.34 -5.92 -15.69
C ASP A 236 8.43 -4.68 -15.83
N LYS A 237 7.42 -4.53 -14.96
CA LYS A 237 6.41 -3.47 -15.08
C LYS A 237 7.04 -2.09 -15.04
N ILE A 238 8.22 -1.99 -14.43
CA ILE A 238 9.07 -0.81 -14.50
C ILE A 238 9.59 -0.58 -15.91
N ALA A 239 10.14 -1.60 -16.57
CA ALA A 239 10.58 -1.52 -17.96
C ALA A 239 9.43 -1.30 -18.95
N GLU A 240 8.26 -1.92 -18.73
CA GLU A 240 7.05 -1.69 -19.53
C GLU A 240 6.64 -0.22 -19.46
N HIS A 241 6.51 0.33 -18.25
CA HIS A 241 6.17 1.74 -18.04
C HIS A 241 7.23 2.67 -18.63
N TYR A 242 8.50 2.38 -18.39
CA TYR A 242 9.62 3.13 -18.96
C TYR A 242 9.57 3.16 -20.50
N ASN A 243 9.32 2.02 -21.14
CA ASN A 243 9.17 1.95 -22.60
C ASN A 243 7.95 2.73 -23.08
N ALA A 244 6.82 2.65 -22.37
CA ALA A 244 5.61 3.43 -22.68
C ALA A 244 5.86 4.95 -22.59
N LEU A 245 6.75 5.39 -21.69
CA LEU A 245 7.19 6.79 -21.58
C LEU A 245 8.17 7.22 -22.69
N GLY A 246 8.64 6.29 -23.53
CA GLY A 246 9.62 6.56 -24.59
C GLY A 246 11.07 6.17 -24.23
N GLY A 247 11.26 5.39 -23.17
CA GLY A 247 12.55 4.84 -22.77
C GLY A 247 13.59 5.93 -22.49
N ALA A 248 14.81 5.78 -23.03
CA ALA A 248 15.92 6.69 -22.76
C ALA A 248 15.71 8.10 -23.35
N ALA A 249 14.77 8.25 -24.29
CA ALA A 249 14.38 9.55 -24.84
C ALA A 249 13.30 10.26 -24.00
N SER A 250 12.74 9.56 -23.00
CA SER A 250 11.77 10.15 -22.07
C SER A 250 12.43 11.15 -21.10
N TYR A 251 11.59 11.85 -20.34
CA TYR A 251 12.04 12.75 -19.28
C TYR A 251 12.82 12.05 -18.15
N LEU A 252 12.80 10.72 -18.06
CA LEU A 252 13.58 9.96 -17.06
C LEU A 252 15.04 9.80 -17.45
N GLY A 253 15.37 9.83 -18.75
CA GLY A 253 16.69 9.48 -19.26
C GLY A 253 17.04 8.00 -19.06
N ALA A 254 18.32 7.65 -19.20
CA ALA A 254 18.76 6.26 -19.12
C ALA A 254 18.68 5.69 -17.67
N PRO A 255 18.53 4.37 -17.49
CA PRO A 255 18.63 3.73 -16.17
C PRO A 255 20.03 3.96 -15.57
N THR A 256 20.10 4.19 -14.26
CA THR A 256 21.37 4.41 -13.53
C THR A 256 21.79 3.21 -12.67
N GLY A 257 20.96 2.17 -12.64
CA GLY A 257 21.24 0.89 -11.98
C GLY A 257 20.17 -0.14 -12.28
N ASP A 258 20.39 -1.35 -11.78
CA ASP A 258 19.41 -2.43 -11.85
C ASP A 258 18.20 -2.14 -10.96
N ARG A 259 17.10 -2.84 -11.22
CA ARG A 259 15.93 -2.87 -10.35
C ARG A 259 16.32 -3.40 -8.96
N TYR A 260 15.80 -2.76 -7.92
CA TYR A 260 16.03 -3.14 -6.51
C TYR A 260 14.72 -3.30 -5.74
N PRO A 261 14.69 -4.15 -4.69
CA PRO A 261 13.50 -4.31 -3.87
C PRO A 261 13.24 -3.06 -3.01
N ALA A 262 11.96 -2.75 -2.82
CA ALA A 262 11.47 -1.70 -1.93
C ALA A 262 10.30 -2.24 -1.09
N ALA A 263 9.96 -1.57 0.02
CA ALA A 263 8.83 -2.00 0.83
C ALA A 263 7.53 -2.02 -0.01
N GLY A 264 6.91 -3.19 -0.13
CA GLY A 264 5.69 -3.38 -0.92
C GLY A 264 5.90 -3.53 -2.43
N GLY A 265 7.13 -3.60 -2.95
CA GLY A 265 7.36 -3.80 -4.38
C GLY A 265 8.80 -3.64 -4.84
N TRP A 266 8.97 -2.97 -5.98
CA TRP A 266 10.26 -2.81 -6.65
C TRP A 266 10.45 -1.39 -7.13
N ALA A 267 11.70 -0.94 -7.29
CA ALA A 267 12.00 0.33 -7.90
C ALA A 267 13.25 0.26 -8.77
N GLN A 268 13.38 1.23 -9.67
CA GLN A 268 14.59 1.44 -10.46
C GLN A 268 14.86 2.93 -10.61
N ASN A 269 16.15 3.29 -10.51
CA ASN A 269 16.60 4.66 -10.67
C ASN A 269 16.97 4.94 -12.12
N TYR A 270 16.67 6.15 -12.56
CA TYR A 270 17.01 6.70 -13.87
C TYR A 270 17.78 8.01 -13.68
N GLN A 271 18.32 8.57 -14.75
CA GLN A 271 19.12 9.81 -14.70
C GLN A 271 18.36 10.97 -14.05
N TYR A 272 17.07 11.10 -14.32
CA TYR A 272 16.25 12.23 -13.90
C TYR A 272 14.97 11.82 -13.16
N GLY A 273 14.92 10.58 -12.68
CA GLY A 273 13.77 10.10 -11.93
C GLY A 273 13.87 8.67 -11.41
N VAL A 274 12.75 8.18 -10.92
CA VAL A 274 12.57 6.84 -10.36
C VAL A 274 11.26 6.29 -10.92
N ILE A 275 11.25 5.00 -11.29
CA ILE A 275 9.99 4.27 -11.45
C ILE A 275 9.88 3.29 -10.29
N GLY A 276 8.75 3.32 -9.59
CA GLY A 276 8.39 2.34 -8.58
C GLY A 276 7.21 1.50 -9.05
N TYR A 277 7.28 0.19 -8.83
CA TYR A 277 6.20 -0.76 -9.06
C TYR A 277 5.70 -1.34 -7.74
N ASN A 278 4.42 -1.11 -7.45
CA ASN A 278 3.71 -1.68 -6.32
C ASN A 278 2.59 -2.58 -6.86
N PRO A 279 2.56 -3.90 -6.57
CA PRO A 279 1.64 -4.83 -7.23
C PRO A 279 0.15 -4.45 -7.19
N PRO A 280 -0.42 -3.92 -6.07
CA PRO A 280 -1.81 -3.46 -6.05
C PRO A 280 -2.10 -2.22 -6.91
N THR A 281 -1.10 -1.37 -7.20
CA THR A 281 -1.34 -0.08 -7.87
C THR A 281 -0.74 0.01 -9.27
N GLY A 282 0.35 -0.70 -9.56
CA GLY A 282 1.07 -0.60 -10.83
C GLY A 282 2.40 0.13 -10.73
N ALA A 283 2.99 0.45 -11.89
CA ALA A 283 4.27 1.11 -12.01
C ALA A 283 4.07 2.60 -12.34
N TYR A 284 4.80 3.46 -11.64
CA TYR A 284 4.65 4.91 -11.74
C TYR A 284 5.98 5.63 -11.63
N ALA A 285 6.13 6.71 -12.40
CA ALA A 285 7.31 7.52 -12.51
C ALA A 285 7.22 8.78 -11.63
N VAL A 286 8.34 9.09 -10.99
CA VAL A 286 8.58 10.35 -10.29
C VAL A 286 9.80 11.01 -10.93
N HIS A 287 9.68 12.24 -11.42
CA HIS A 287 10.76 12.94 -12.11
C HIS A 287 10.93 14.39 -11.61
N GLY A 288 11.87 15.11 -12.22
CA GLY A 288 12.07 16.55 -11.97
C GLY A 288 12.33 16.89 -10.50
N ALA A 289 11.81 18.04 -10.07
CA ALA A 289 12.00 18.56 -8.72
C ALA A 289 11.32 17.69 -7.64
N ILE A 290 10.21 17.03 -7.99
CA ILE A 290 9.53 16.10 -7.07
C ILE A 290 10.43 14.90 -6.81
N SER A 291 11.06 14.33 -7.83
CA SER A 291 11.95 13.17 -7.67
C SER A 291 13.21 13.49 -6.88
N GLN A 292 13.81 14.66 -7.11
CA GLN A 292 14.95 15.13 -6.33
C GLN A 292 14.61 15.15 -4.84
N HIS A 293 13.49 15.78 -4.49
CA HIS A 293 13.05 15.87 -3.10
C HIS A 293 12.63 14.50 -2.53
N TYR A 294 11.95 13.67 -3.32
CA TYR A 294 11.60 12.31 -2.93
C TYR A 294 12.84 11.47 -2.57
N LEU A 295 13.91 11.57 -3.35
CA LEU A 295 15.18 10.90 -3.07
C LEU A 295 15.88 11.44 -1.82
N GLU A 296 15.82 12.76 -1.55
CA GLU A 296 16.31 13.36 -0.29
C GLU A 296 15.58 12.81 0.94
N LEU A 297 14.29 12.44 0.79
CA LEU A 297 13.47 11.80 1.83
C LEU A 297 13.65 10.27 1.91
N GLY A 298 14.62 9.70 1.19
CA GLY A 298 14.93 8.27 1.18
C GLY A 298 14.31 7.47 0.03
N GLY A 299 13.57 8.12 -0.87
CA GLY A 299 13.01 7.52 -2.07
C GLY A 299 12.10 6.31 -1.78
N PRO A 300 12.14 5.25 -2.62
CA PRO A 300 11.33 4.04 -2.45
C PRO A 300 11.48 3.30 -1.12
N ASN A 301 12.59 3.51 -0.41
CA ASN A 301 12.83 2.93 0.92
C ASN A 301 12.59 3.95 2.06
N GLY A 302 12.19 5.17 1.71
CA GLY A 302 11.82 6.23 2.66
C GLY A 302 10.40 6.07 3.18
N PHE A 303 10.01 6.96 4.09
CA PHE A 303 8.73 6.87 4.80
C PHE A 303 7.51 7.07 3.90
N LEU A 304 7.65 7.73 2.74
CA LEU A 304 6.56 7.92 1.77
C LEU A 304 6.20 6.61 1.04
N GLY A 305 7.15 5.67 0.92
CA GLY A 305 6.99 4.43 0.17
C GLY A 305 6.91 4.66 -1.34
N LEU A 306 6.48 3.63 -2.09
CA LEU A 306 6.44 3.65 -3.56
C LEU A 306 5.41 4.66 -4.12
N PRO A 307 5.68 5.25 -5.31
CA PRO A 307 4.71 6.10 -6.00
C PRO A 307 3.49 5.30 -6.47
N ILE A 308 2.32 5.94 -6.44
CA ILE A 308 1.03 5.36 -6.89
C ILE A 308 0.36 6.20 -7.98
N THR A 309 1.01 7.26 -8.44
CA THR A 309 0.64 8.05 -9.61
C THR A 309 1.91 8.47 -10.34
N ASP A 310 1.82 8.68 -11.65
CA ASP A 310 2.80 9.50 -12.37
C ASP A 310 2.72 10.97 -11.91
N GLU A 311 3.73 11.76 -12.25
CA GLU A 311 3.70 13.20 -11.99
C GLU A 311 2.52 13.81 -12.76
N THR A 312 1.53 14.28 -12.01
CA THR A 312 0.24 14.72 -12.54
C THR A 312 0.10 16.22 -12.35
N PRO A 313 -0.28 17.00 -13.38
CA PRO A 313 -0.62 18.41 -13.22
C PRO A 313 -1.78 18.57 -12.21
N THR A 314 -1.69 19.57 -11.36
CA THR A 314 -2.80 19.89 -10.46
C THR A 314 -4.02 20.37 -11.25
N PRO A 315 -5.24 20.17 -10.74
CA PRO A 315 -6.48 20.62 -11.39
C PRO A 315 -6.58 22.13 -11.69
N ASP A 316 -5.80 22.97 -11.04
CA ASP A 316 -5.69 24.42 -11.30
C ASP A 316 -4.56 24.76 -12.30
N ALA A 317 -3.86 23.75 -12.83
CA ALA A 317 -2.72 23.83 -13.73
C ALA A 317 -1.53 24.68 -13.23
N SER A 318 -1.43 24.91 -11.91
CA SER A 318 -0.39 25.75 -11.32
C SER A 318 0.79 24.97 -10.72
N GLY A 319 0.65 23.66 -10.60
CA GLY A 319 1.67 22.77 -10.04
C GLY A 319 1.59 21.36 -10.59
N SER A 320 2.41 20.49 -10.00
CA SER A 320 2.41 19.05 -10.25
C SER A 320 2.51 18.29 -8.93
N TYR A 321 2.11 17.02 -8.93
CA TYR A 321 2.19 16.17 -7.75
C TYR A 321 2.40 14.70 -8.08
N ASN A 322 2.95 13.98 -7.10
CA ASN A 322 2.87 12.52 -7.02
C ASN A 322 2.22 12.12 -5.67
N HIS A 323 1.43 11.06 -5.70
CA HIS A 323 0.98 10.35 -4.49
C HIS A 323 1.82 9.10 -4.25
N PHE A 324 1.90 8.69 -2.99
CA PHE A 324 2.68 7.55 -2.53
C PHE A 324 1.87 6.63 -1.60
N THR A 325 2.29 5.38 -1.51
CA THR A 325 1.59 4.30 -0.77
C THR A 325 1.27 4.59 0.69
N ASN A 326 2.14 5.30 1.43
CA ASN A 326 1.99 5.50 2.88
C ASN A 326 1.24 6.80 3.25
N SER A 327 0.10 7.06 2.61
CA SER A 327 -0.62 8.34 2.72
C SER A 327 0.29 9.55 2.51
N GLY A 328 1.21 9.43 1.56
CA GLY A 328 2.20 10.45 1.22
C GLY A 328 1.83 11.19 -0.05
N SER A 329 2.15 12.48 -0.10
CA SER A 329 2.12 13.28 -1.31
C SER A 329 3.33 14.21 -1.35
N ILE A 330 3.85 14.47 -2.56
CA ILE A 330 4.75 15.60 -2.81
C ILE A 330 4.09 16.46 -3.87
N TYR A 331 3.95 17.76 -3.58
CA TYR A 331 3.44 18.76 -4.51
C TYR A 331 4.54 19.76 -4.84
N TRP A 332 4.58 20.21 -6.08
CA TRP A 332 5.51 21.22 -6.55
C TRP A 332 4.79 22.37 -7.26
N THR A 333 5.25 23.59 -7.00
CA THR A 333 4.99 24.76 -7.84
C THR A 333 6.29 25.54 -8.02
N SER A 334 6.33 26.43 -9.01
CA SER A 334 7.44 27.36 -9.20
C SER A 334 7.68 28.31 -8.02
N THR A 335 6.67 28.51 -7.17
CA THR A 335 6.74 29.44 -6.02
C THR A 335 7.10 28.75 -4.71
N THR A 336 6.65 27.52 -4.49
CA THR A 336 6.81 26.79 -3.22
C THR A 336 7.95 25.77 -3.24
N GLY A 337 8.40 25.37 -4.44
CA GLY A 337 9.23 24.19 -4.62
C GLY A 337 8.46 22.91 -4.30
N ALA A 338 9.18 21.78 -4.30
CA ALA A 338 8.63 20.47 -3.95
C ALA A 338 8.50 20.38 -2.43
N ARG A 339 7.33 19.98 -1.94
CA ARG A 339 7.02 19.84 -0.51
C ARG A 339 6.22 18.58 -0.24
N SER A 340 6.62 17.86 0.79
CA SER A 340 6.00 16.66 1.29
C SER A 340 4.89 16.96 2.32
N ILE A 341 3.77 16.24 2.18
CA ILE A 341 2.69 16.19 3.18
C ILE A 341 2.31 14.72 3.33
N HIS A 342 2.13 14.25 4.56
CA HIS A 342 1.83 12.84 4.80
C HIS A 342 0.82 12.62 5.93
N GLY A 343 0.38 11.37 6.08
CA GLY A 343 -0.50 10.93 7.16
C GLY A 343 -1.75 11.80 7.37
N ALA A 344 -2.07 12.05 8.64
CA ALA A 344 -3.32 12.74 9.02
C ALA A 344 -3.41 14.19 8.51
N ILE A 345 -2.27 14.87 8.32
CA ILE A 345 -2.25 16.23 7.76
C ILE A 345 -2.63 16.20 6.28
N ARG A 346 -2.04 15.26 5.52
CA ARG A 346 -2.37 15.04 4.10
C ARG A 346 -3.83 14.68 3.92
N ASP A 347 -4.36 13.79 4.75
CA ASP A 347 -5.75 13.37 4.68
C ASP A 347 -6.73 14.50 5.04
N LYS A 348 -6.39 15.36 6.01
CA LYS A 348 -7.17 16.57 6.31
C LYS A 348 -7.14 17.55 5.14
N TRP A 349 -5.98 17.80 4.56
CA TRP A 349 -5.84 18.69 3.41
C TRP A 349 -6.66 18.19 2.20
N ALA A 350 -6.64 16.88 1.96
CA ALA A 350 -7.48 16.22 0.96
C ALA A 350 -8.97 16.45 1.20
N ALA A 351 -9.44 16.27 2.44
CA ALA A 351 -10.83 16.50 2.81
C ALA A 351 -11.28 17.96 2.66
N LEU A 352 -10.33 18.90 2.74
CA LEU A 352 -10.55 20.33 2.53
C LEU A 352 -10.44 20.76 1.05
N GLY A 353 -10.24 19.81 0.13
CA GLY A 353 -10.19 20.10 -1.30
C GLY A 353 -8.80 20.45 -1.83
N TRP A 354 -7.74 19.96 -1.18
CA TRP A 354 -6.35 20.06 -1.66
C TRP A 354 -5.91 21.52 -1.89
N GLU A 355 -5.18 21.77 -2.98
CA GLU A 355 -4.66 23.09 -3.35
C GLU A 355 -5.77 24.13 -3.56
N LYS A 356 -7.00 23.71 -3.93
CA LYS A 356 -8.14 24.61 -4.05
C LYS A 356 -8.69 25.06 -2.71
N GLY A 357 -8.49 24.26 -1.65
CA GLY A 357 -8.95 24.55 -0.30
C GLY A 357 -8.01 25.49 0.43
N LEU A 358 -6.79 25.02 0.67
CA LEU A 358 -5.80 25.73 1.50
C LEU A 358 -4.60 26.28 0.72
N GLY A 359 -4.56 26.14 -0.61
CA GLY A 359 -3.37 26.43 -1.40
C GLY A 359 -2.33 25.31 -1.31
N TYR A 360 -1.15 25.59 -1.86
CA TYR A 360 -0.01 24.69 -1.91
C TYR A 360 0.81 24.71 -0.63
N PRO A 361 1.38 23.56 -0.25
CA PRO A 361 2.32 23.48 0.87
C PRO A 361 3.52 24.41 0.64
N THR A 362 3.90 25.17 1.67
CA THR A 362 5.11 26.02 1.69
C THR A 362 6.21 25.45 2.57
N THR A 363 5.89 24.42 3.35
CA THR A 363 6.83 23.64 4.15
C THR A 363 6.61 22.16 3.91
N ASP A 364 7.67 21.38 4.11
CA ASP A 364 7.52 19.95 4.42
C ASP A 364 6.80 19.77 5.74
N GLU A 365 6.28 18.56 5.97
CA GLU A 365 5.67 18.24 7.26
C GLU A 365 6.76 18.20 8.34
N ALA A 366 6.73 19.18 9.25
CA ALA A 366 7.74 19.36 10.28
C ALA A 366 7.16 19.13 11.67
N GLY A 367 8.02 18.75 12.62
CA GLY A 367 7.66 18.76 14.04
C GLY A 367 7.48 20.20 14.54
N THR A 368 6.52 20.43 15.42
CA THR A 368 6.34 21.74 16.05
C THR A 368 7.50 22.08 16.99
N PRO A 369 7.83 23.37 17.18
CA PRO A 369 8.92 23.80 18.06
C PRO A 369 8.82 23.32 19.52
N ASP A 370 7.63 23.06 20.05
CA ASP A 370 7.44 22.49 21.39
C ASP A 370 7.70 20.97 21.49
N GLY A 371 7.89 20.30 20.35
CA GLY A 371 8.12 18.86 20.25
C GLY A 371 6.88 17.98 20.36
N THR A 372 5.67 18.55 20.40
CA THR A 372 4.43 17.78 20.65
C THR A 372 3.72 17.35 19.37
N GLY A 373 3.67 18.23 18.38
CA GLY A 373 2.84 18.09 17.19
C GLY A 373 3.63 18.08 15.90
N ARG A 374 2.88 18.08 14.79
CA ARG A 374 3.38 18.21 13.43
C ARG A 374 2.56 19.24 12.68
N TYR A 375 3.14 19.86 11.65
CA TYR A 375 2.42 20.86 10.86
C TYR A 375 2.90 20.94 9.41
N ASN A 376 2.01 21.43 8.55
CA ASN A 376 2.37 22.04 7.28
C ASN A 376 1.79 23.46 7.20
N HIS A 377 2.55 24.37 6.61
CA HIS A 377 2.03 25.67 6.16
C HIS A 377 1.66 25.61 4.67
N PHE A 378 0.72 26.45 4.28
CA PHE A 378 0.23 26.56 2.92
C PHE A 378 0.09 28.02 2.49
N ASN A 379 0.09 28.26 1.18
CA ASN A 379 0.00 29.60 0.58
C ASN A 379 -1.43 30.04 0.21
N GLY A 380 -2.46 29.43 0.81
CA GLY A 380 -3.85 29.87 0.65
C GLY A 380 -4.05 31.33 1.05
N ALA A 381 -5.22 31.89 0.73
CA ALA A 381 -5.49 33.32 0.94
C ALA A 381 -5.18 33.77 2.38
N GLN A 382 -4.23 34.72 2.50
CA GLN A 382 -3.70 35.25 3.79
C GLN A 382 -2.96 34.22 4.68
N GLY A 383 -2.54 33.09 4.09
CA GLY A 383 -1.82 32.02 4.76
C GLY A 383 -2.75 31.02 5.45
N SER A 384 -2.36 29.76 5.42
CA SER A 384 -3.13 28.64 5.97
C SER A 384 -2.17 27.61 6.58
N SER A 385 -2.66 26.82 7.52
CA SER A 385 -1.89 25.75 8.16
C SER A 385 -2.80 24.63 8.61
N ILE A 386 -2.23 23.43 8.68
CA ILE A 386 -2.81 22.31 9.39
C ILE A 386 -1.81 21.89 10.45
N TYR A 387 -2.29 21.75 11.68
CA TYR A 387 -1.52 21.24 12.81
C TYR A 387 -2.14 19.94 13.31
N TRP A 388 -1.31 18.99 13.68
CA TRP A 388 -1.71 17.70 14.22
C TRP A 388 -1.03 17.44 15.56
N THR A 389 -1.78 16.91 16.51
CA THR A 389 -1.26 16.25 17.71
C THR A 389 -2.04 14.96 17.97
N PRO A 390 -1.51 14.02 18.77
CA PRO A 390 -2.29 12.87 19.22
C PRO A 390 -3.60 13.24 19.95
N ALA A 391 -3.65 14.40 20.61
CA ALA A 391 -4.80 14.84 21.40
C ALA A 391 -5.90 15.53 20.57
N THR A 392 -5.51 16.29 19.54
CA THR A 392 -6.44 17.13 18.77
C THR A 392 -6.79 16.55 17.40
N GLY A 393 -6.02 15.59 16.90
CA GLY A 393 -6.02 15.25 15.49
C GLY A 393 -5.54 16.42 14.62
N ALA A 394 -5.70 16.29 13.30
CA ALA A 394 -5.35 17.33 12.35
C ALA A 394 -6.44 18.40 12.30
N GLN A 395 -6.08 19.67 12.47
CA GLN A 395 -7.00 20.80 12.48
C GLN A 395 -6.45 21.94 11.61
N SER A 396 -7.32 22.56 10.82
CA SER A 396 -6.99 23.67 9.93
C SER A 396 -7.19 25.03 10.58
N ILE A 397 -6.32 25.97 10.24
CA ILE A 397 -6.38 27.37 10.69
C ILE A 397 -5.85 28.28 9.57
N HIS A 398 -6.55 29.39 9.28
CA HIS A 398 -6.23 30.20 8.12
C HIS A 398 -6.48 31.70 8.32
N GLY A 399 -6.02 32.49 7.34
CA GLY A 399 -6.17 33.94 7.27
C GLY A 399 -5.89 34.71 8.57
N ALA A 400 -6.79 35.64 8.90
CA ALA A 400 -6.63 36.55 10.05
C ALA A 400 -6.56 35.82 11.41
N ILE A 401 -7.26 34.68 11.55
CA ILE A 401 -7.21 33.88 12.77
C ILE A 401 -5.83 33.23 12.93
N ARG A 402 -5.30 32.64 11.85
CA ARG A 402 -3.93 32.12 11.81
C ARG A 402 -2.91 33.22 12.13
N GLN A 403 -3.05 34.40 11.55
CA GLN A 403 -2.13 35.51 11.81
C GLN A 403 -2.17 35.93 13.28
N LYS A 404 -3.36 36.08 13.87
CA LYS A 404 -3.49 36.39 15.30
C LYS A 404 -2.85 35.31 16.18
N TRP A 405 -3.07 34.03 15.85
CA TRP A 405 -2.45 32.93 16.59
C TRP A 405 -0.92 32.95 16.49
N ALA A 406 -0.38 33.28 15.30
CA ALA A 406 1.05 33.48 15.09
C ALA A 406 1.61 34.62 15.96
N ASP A 407 0.94 35.77 15.99
CA ASP A 407 1.34 36.93 16.78
C ASP A 407 1.32 36.63 18.29
N LEU A 408 0.47 35.68 18.72
CA LEU A 408 0.38 35.20 20.09
C LEU A 408 1.35 34.05 20.42
N GLY A 409 2.24 33.68 19.49
CA GLY A 409 3.28 32.67 19.73
C GLY A 409 2.86 31.24 19.40
N TRP A 410 1.91 31.05 18.47
CA TRP A 410 1.51 29.74 17.93
C TRP A 410 1.09 28.75 19.04
N GLU A 411 1.51 27.49 18.93
CA GLU A 411 1.17 26.41 19.85
C GLU A 411 1.68 26.66 21.29
N ARG A 412 2.72 27.48 21.46
CA ARG A 412 3.24 27.87 22.78
C ARG A 412 2.40 28.97 23.45
N GLY A 413 1.62 29.72 22.66
CA GLY A 413 0.74 30.76 23.15
C GLY A 413 -0.61 30.21 23.61
N LEU A 414 -1.48 29.94 22.64
CA LEU A 414 -2.85 29.51 22.89
C LEU A 414 -3.04 27.99 22.90
N GLY A 415 -1.97 27.21 22.71
CA GLY A 415 -2.06 25.78 22.46
C GLY A 415 -2.40 25.46 21.00
N TYR A 416 -2.74 24.21 20.75
CA TYR A 416 -3.11 23.68 19.44
C TYR A 416 -4.59 23.90 19.14
N PRO A 417 -4.95 24.14 17.86
CA PRO A 417 -6.34 24.16 17.46
C PRO A 417 -7.02 22.83 17.79
N THR A 418 -8.24 22.89 18.34
CA THR A 418 -9.11 21.74 18.62
C THR A 418 -10.29 21.64 17.66
N THR A 419 -10.42 22.62 16.77
CA THR A 419 -11.41 22.68 15.70
C THR A 419 -10.73 23.14 14.43
N ASP A 420 -11.26 22.73 13.28
CA ASP A 420 -11.02 23.43 12.01
C ASP A 420 -11.53 24.88 12.13
N GLU A 421 -10.98 25.78 11.32
CA GLU A 421 -11.53 27.12 11.20
C GLU A 421 -12.88 27.03 10.48
N THR A 422 -13.95 27.36 11.18
CA THR A 422 -15.31 27.23 10.66
C THR A 422 -16.14 28.48 10.93
N SER A 423 -17.26 28.60 10.22
CA SER A 423 -18.20 29.69 10.43
C SER A 423 -18.83 29.61 11.82
N THR A 424 -19.02 30.76 12.45
CA THR A 424 -19.79 30.83 13.69
C THR A 424 -21.25 30.41 13.44
N PRO A 425 -21.93 29.85 14.46
CA PRO A 425 -23.33 29.44 14.37
C PRO A 425 -24.35 30.50 13.89
N ASP A 426 -24.03 31.78 14.01
CA ASP A 426 -24.84 32.90 13.50
C ASP A 426 -24.54 33.26 12.03
N GLY A 427 -23.55 32.63 11.40
CA GLY A 427 -23.11 32.86 10.03
C GLY A 427 -22.32 34.16 9.79
N THR A 428 -22.00 34.93 10.83
CA THR A 428 -21.36 36.26 10.68
C THR A 428 -19.84 36.20 10.71
N GLY A 429 -19.28 35.37 11.58
CA GLY A 429 -17.86 35.30 11.85
C GLY A 429 -17.26 33.93 11.55
N ARG A 430 -15.98 33.80 11.92
CA ARG A 430 -15.23 32.55 11.90
C ARG A 430 -14.51 32.37 13.23
N TYR A 431 -14.18 31.14 13.59
CA TYR A 431 -13.45 30.87 14.83
C TYR A 431 -12.59 29.61 14.76
N ASN A 432 -11.58 29.57 15.64
CA ASN A 432 -10.94 28.34 16.11
C ASN A 432 -10.99 28.30 17.65
N HIS A 433 -11.15 27.10 18.19
CA HIS A 433 -10.87 26.81 19.59
C HIS A 433 -9.49 26.18 19.74
N PHE A 434 -8.88 26.34 20.91
CA PHE A 434 -7.55 25.80 21.20
C PHE A 434 -7.48 25.18 22.60
N ASN A 435 -6.52 24.27 22.79
CA ASN A 435 -6.32 23.51 24.03
C ASN A 435 -5.36 24.15 25.04
N GLY A 436 -4.97 25.43 24.86
CA GLY A 436 -4.16 26.16 25.83
C GLY A 436 -4.79 26.24 27.22
N ALA A 437 -4.01 26.67 28.21
CA ALA A 437 -4.41 26.63 29.61
C ALA A 437 -5.79 27.28 29.86
N GLN A 438 -6.71 26.49 30.44
CA GLN A 438 -8.11 26.85 30.74
C GLN A 438 -9.01 27.10 29.51
N GLY A 439 -8.56 26.71 28.32
CA GLY A 439 -9.28 26.87 27.05
C GLY A 439 -9.13 28.29 26.47
N SER A 440 -8.97 28.35 25.16
CA SER A 440 -8.87 29.63 24.44
C SER A 440 -9.58 29.57 23.09
N SER A 441 -9.93 30.73 22.56
CA SER A 441 -10.55 30.89 21.26
C SER A 441 -9.99 32.13 20.58
N ILE A 442 -10.00 32.10 19.25
CA ILE A 442 -9.91 33.31 18.43
C ILE A 442 -11.17 33.37 17.58
N TYR A 443 -11.85 34.50 17.61
CA TYR A 443 -13.01 34.79 16.78
C TYR A 443 -12.69 35.95 15.85
N TRP A 444 -13.21 35.89 14.63
CA TRP A 444 -13.04 36.93 13.63
C TRP A 444 -14.38 37.34 13.02
N THR A 445 -14.57 38.64 12.81
CA THR A 445 -15.59 39.18 11.90
C THR A 445 -14.99 40.33 11.08
N PRO A 446 -15.61 40.70 9.94
CA PRO A 446 -15.18 41.88 9.18
C PRO A 446 -15.16 43.18 9.99
N ALA A 447 -16.03 43.31 11.00
CA ALA A 447 -16.15 44.51 11.83
C ALA A 447 -15.14 44.57 12.98
N THR A 448 -14.74 43.42 13.53
CA THR A 448 -13.93 43.36 14.76
C THR A 448 -12.49 42.91 14.52
N GLY A 449 -12.19 42.32 13.37
CA GLY A 449 -10.93 41.62 13.16
C GLY A 449 -10.83 40.36 14.02
N ALA A 450 -9.64 39.75 14.06
CA ALA A 450 -9.42 38.54 14.87
C ALA A 450 -9.11 38.96 16.31
N GLN A 451 -9.82 38.41 17.29
CA GLN A 451 -9.68 38.73 18.71
C GLN A 451 -9.59 37.45 19.53
N SER A 452 -8.68 37.43 20.50
CA SER A 452 -8.43 36.31 21.40
C SER A 452 -9.18 36.43 22.73
N ILE A 453 -9.70 35.30 23.21
CA ILE A 453 -10.44 35.19 24.47
C ILE A 453 -10.03 33.88 25.14
N HIS A 454 -9.63 33.93 26.41
CA HIS A 454 -9.10 32.75 27.10
C HIS A 454 -9.56 32.63 28.56
N GLY A 455 -9.39 31.43 29.10
CA GLY A 455 -9.66 31.08 30.50
C GLY A 455 -11.07 31.45 30.98
N ALA A 456 -11.14 31.98 32.20
CA ALA A 456 -12.40 32.29 32.86
C ALA A 456 -13.29 33.29 32.10
N ILE A 457 -12.70 34.23 31.36
CA ILE A 457 -13.48 35.17 30.52
C ILE A 457 -14.15 34.42 29.37
N ARG A 458 -13.40 33.56 28.67
CA ARG A 458 -13.96 32.69 27.61
C ARG A 458 -15.07 31.80 28.16
N GLN A 459 -14.86 31.16 29.31
CA GLN A 459 -15.88 30.31 29.92
C GLN A 459 -17.14 31.11 30.26
N LYS A 460 -16.98 32.31 30.84
CA LYS A 460 -18.14 33.15 31.15
C LYS A 460 -18.90 33.56 29.90
N TRP A 461 -18.21 33.92 28.83
CA TRP A 461 -18.83 34.24 27.54
C TRP A 461 -19.55 33.03 26.94
N ALA A 462 -18.97 31.83 27.05
CA ALA A 462 -19.60 30.58 26.68
C ALA A 462 -20.93 30.35 27.40
N ASP A 463 -20.94 30.50 28.72
CA ASP A 463 -22.12 30.34 29.57
C ASP A 463 -23.23 31.36 29.23
N LEU A 464 -22.86 32.48 28.63
CA LEU A 464 -23.77 33.54 28.17
C LEU A 464 -24.23 33.36 26.71
N GLY A 465 -23.87 32.26 26.06
CA GLY A 465 -24.30 31.93 24.70
C GLY A 465 -23.37 32.41 23.58
N TRP A 466 -22.10 32.64 23.88
CA TRP A 466 -21.06 33.01 22.90
C TRP A 466 -21.45 34.24 22.07
N GLU A 467 -21.14 34.26 20.78
CA GLU A 467 -21.42 35.35 19.85
C GLU A 467 -22.92 35.61 19.64
N LYS A 468 -23.77 34.60 19.88
CA LYS A 468 -25.23 34.75 19.87
C LYS A 468 -25.78 35.34 21.17
N GLY A 469 -24.95 35.41 22.21
CA GLY A 469 -25.28 35.99 23.49
C GLY A 469 -25.41 37.52 23.43
N ARG A 470 -25.96 38.10 24.49
CA ARG A 470 -26.22 39.56 24.57
C ARG A 470 -24.96 40.42 24.41
N LEU A 471 -23.77 39.89 24.67
CA LEU A 471 -22.50 40.60 24.49
C LEU A 471 -22.07 40.73 23.03
N GLY A 472 -22.49 39.82 22.15
CA GLY A 472 -22.02 39.74 20.77
C GLY A 472 -20.56 39.28 20.66
N TYR A 473 -19.89 39.73 19.61
CA TYR A 473 -18.49 39.39 19.32
C TYR A 473 -17.50 40.14 20.20
N PRO A 474 -16.32 39.55 20.49
CA PRO A 474 -15.19 40.27 21.07
C PRO A 474 -14.73 41.41 20.15
N THR A 475 -14.40 42.55 20.72
CA THR A 475 -13.86 43.74 20.03
C THR A 475 -12.44 44.08 20.48
N SER A 476 -11.88 43.31 21.41
CA SER A 476 -10.49 43.38 21.83
C SER A 476 -9.95 42.00 22.20
N ASP A 477 -8.64 41.84 22.08
CA ASP A 477 -7.87 40.84 22.82
C ASP A 477 -8.04 41.06 24.32
N GLU A 478 -7.66 40.07 25.12
CA GLU A 478 -7.65 40.21 26.56
C GLU A 478 -6.52 41.15 26.99
N TYR A 479 -6.85 42.20 27.75
CA TYR A 479 -5.88 43.18 28.23
C TYR A 479 -5.89 43.29 29.76
N GLY A 480 -4.73 43.61 30.33
CA GLY A 480 -4.56 43.79 31.76
C GLY A 480 -5.27 45.04 32.28
N ILE A 481 -5.87 44.92 33.46
CA ILE A 481 -6.41 46.04 34.23
C ILE A 481 -5.90 45.94 35.68
N THR A 482 -6.06 47.00 36.46
CA THR A 482 -5.76 46.93 37.90
C THR A 482 -6.60 45.83 38.56
N GLY A 483 -5.92 44.85 39.17
CA GLY A 483 -6.56 43.74 39.87
C GLY A 483 -7.07 42.60 38.97
N GLY A 484 -6.82 42.61 37.66
CA GLY A 484 -7.38 41.58 36.78
C GLY A 484 -7.11 41.75 35.29
N ARG A 485 -8.00 41.20 34.48
CA ARG A 485 -7.96 41.25 33.01
C ARG A 485 -9.36 41.47 32.43
N ARG A 486 -9.46 41.94 31.19
CA ARG A 486 -10.74 42.28 30.54
C ARG A 486 -10.72 42.01 29.05
N ASN A 487 -11.85 41.56 28.51
CA ASN A 487 -12.19 41.65 27.09
C ASN A 487 -13.35 42.62 26.88
N ASN A 488 -13.27 43.39 25.80
CA ASN A 488 -14.40 44.16 25.28
C ASN A 488 -15.18 43.31 24.28
N PHE A 489 -16.49 43.51 24.25
CA PHE A 489 -17.43 42.91 23.31
C PHE A 489 -18.25 44.01 22.63
N GLN A 490 -18.99 43.67 21.58
CA GLN A 490 -19.83 44.64 20.86
C GLN A 490 -20.82 45.39 21.77
N TYR A 491 -21.37 44.70 22.77
CA TYR A 491 -22.41 45.24 23.65
C TYR A 491 -22.07 45.12 25.15
N GLY A 492 -20.78 45.14 25.48
CA GLY A 492 -20.35 45.13 26.87
C GLY A 492 -18.91 44.70 27.09
N THR A 493 -18.61 44.31 28.33
CA THR A 493 -17.30 43.80 28.74
C THR A 493 -17.45 42.61 29.67
N ILE A 494 -16.43 41.74 29.69
CA ILE A 494 -16.24 40.77 30.76
C ILE A 494 -14.90 41.07 31.41
N THR A 495 -14.91 41.20 32.74
CA THR A 495 -13.71 41.41 33.56
C THR A 495 -13.48 40.17 34.41
N TRP A 496 -12.26 39.67 34.46
CA TRP A 496 -11.82 38.66 35.42
C TRP A 496 -10.95 39.30 36.50
N TYR A 497 -11.23 39.00 37.77
CA TYR A 497 -10.49 39.53 38.91
C TYR A 497 -9.51 38.50 39.48
N SER A 498 -8.25 38.90 39.63
CA SER A 498 -7.16 38.03 40.11
C SER A 498 -7.23 37.70 41.61
N GLY A 499 -7.92 38.53 42.40
CA GLY A 499 -7.99 38.37 43.86
C GLY A 499 -8.86 37.18 44.31
N ASP A 500 -9.92 36.88 43.56
CA ASP A 500 -10.88 35.81 43.89
C ASP A 500 -11.24 34.90 42.71
N GLY A 501 -10.68 35.16 41.52
CA GLY A 501 -10.91 34.38 40.31
C GLY A 501 -12.27 34.60 39.65
N THR A 502 -13.08 35.56 40.14
CA THR A 502 -14.45 35.78 39.65
C THR A 502 -14.48 36.53 38.32
N THR A 503 -15.60 36.40 37.60
CA THR A 503 -15.88 37.19 36.40
C THR A 503 -17.10 38.08 36.57
N GLN A 504 -17.01 39.31 36.09
CA GLN A 504 -18.10 40.30 36.09
C GLN A 504 -18.41 40.73 34.66
N VAL A 505 -19.71 40.78 34.34
CA VAL A 505 -20.23 41.22 33.05
C VAL A 505 -20.82 42.60 33.21
N ALA A 506 -20.51 43.52 32.30
CA ALA A 506 -21.15 44.83 32.21
C ALA A 506 -21.67 45.04 30.79
N TYR A 507 -22.98 45.25 30.65
CA TYR A 507 -23.60 45.54 29.35
C TYR A 507 -23.54 47.02 29.02
N SER A 508 -23.45 47.34 27.73
CA SER A 508 -23.56 48.71 27.19
C SER A 508 -25.00 49.10 26.87
#